data_AF-A0A8D8AHP8-F1
#
_entry.id   AF-A0A8D8AHP8-F1
#
_cell.length_a   1.000
_cell.length_b   1.000
_cell.length_c   1.000
_cell.angle_alpha   90.00
_cell.angle_beta   90.00
_cell.angle_gamma   90.00
#
_symmetry.space_group_name_H-M   'P 1'
#
loop_
_entity.id
_entity.type
_entity.pdbx_description
1 polymer ?
#
loop_
_entity_poly.entity_id
_entity_poly.type
_entity_poly.pdbx_seq_one_letter_code
_entity_poly.pdbx_strand_id
1 'polypeptide(L)'
;QSFADFNDLSWIWLTGRAVRLSTNVQDDRWVIVNKRQVGFYRVNYDVRNWYLIIDALVQNWASVHRLNRAQLLDDSFELARSNRLDMEVCLDLMEYLRDELEYPPWT
;
A
#
# COMPACT_ATOMS: atom_id res chain seq x y z
N GLN A 1 18.31 -3.02 -9.49
CA GLN A 1 17.07 -3.20 -8.72
C GLN A 1 15.92 -2.90 -9.68
N SER A 2 15.00 -3.82 -9.89
CA SER A 2 13.77 -3.53 -10.65
C SER A 2 12.87 -2.68 -9.75
N PHE A 3 12.60 -1.44 -10.16
CA PHE A 3 11.61 -0.59 -9.48
C PHE A 3 10.21 -1.20 -9.66
N ALA A 4 9.33 -1.00 -8.69
CA ALA A 4 7.94 -1.41 -8.82
C ALA A 4 7.28 -0.60 -9.95
N ASP A 5 6.65 -1.30 -10.90
CA ASP A 5 5.96 -0.67 -12.01
C ASP A 5 4.48 -0.44 -11.68
N PHE A 6 4.13 0.82 -11.42
CA PHE A 6 2.76 1.27 -11.16
C PHE A 6 1.99 1.68 -12.42
N ASN A 7 2.63 1.63 -13.60
CA ASN A 7 2.03 2.02 -14.88
C ASN A 7 1.49 0.83 -15.67
N ASP A 8 2.01 -0.38 -15.46
CA ASP A 8 1.37 -1.59 -15.97
C ASP A 8 0.06 -1.87 -15.23
N LEU A 9 -1.07 -1.54 -15.86
CA LEU A 9 -2.41 -1.78 -15.33
C LEU A 9 -2.99 -3.12 -15.78
N SER A 10 -2.16 -4.16 -15.93
CA SER A 10 -2.63 -5.52 -16.18
C SER A 10 -3.61 -5.99 -15.09
N TRP A 11 -4.68 -6.67 -15.51
CA TRP A 11 -5.80 -7.04 -14.64
C TRP A 11 -5.79 -8.54 -14.34
N ILE A 12 -6.09 -8.89 -13.10
CA ILE A 12 -6.43 -10.24 -12.69
C ILE A 12 -7.80 -10.17 -12.01
N TRP A 13 -8.73 -11.03 -12.43
CA TRP A 13 -10.08 -11.06 -11.90
C TRP A 13 -10.20 -12.02 -10.72
N LEU A 14 -10.70 -11.51 -9.60
CA LEU A 14 -11.16 -12.33 -8.47
C LEU A 14 -12.65 -12.67 -8.69
N THR A 15 -12.94 -13.87 -9.18
CA THR A 15 -14.31 -14.31 -9.47
C THR A 15 -14.98 -15.06 -8.31
N GLY A 16 -14.19 -15.53 -7.33
CA GLY A 16 -14.65 -16.22 -6.13
C GLY A 16 -14.45 -15.37 -4.87
N ARG A 17 -14.75 -15.95 -3.70
CA ARG A 17 -14.48 -15.30 -2.39
C ARG A 17 -12.99 -15.18 -2.06
N ALA A 18 -12.18 -16.08 -2.62
CA ALA A 18 -10.74 -16.10 -2.43
C ALA A 18 -10.05 -16.74 -3.64
N VAL A 19 -8.83 -16.31 -3.91
CA VAL A 19 -7.92 -16.92 -4.88
C VAL A 19 -6.52 -16.95 -4.27
N ARG A 20 -5.73 -17.96 -4.63
CA ARG A 20 -4.30 -18.01 -4.28
C ARG A 20 -3.50 -17.60 -5.50
N LEU A 21 -2.68 -16.55 -5.36
CA LEU A 21 -1.79 -16.08 -6.41
C LEU A 21 -0.36 -16.46 -6.01
N SER A 22 0.33 -17.17 -6.89
CA SER A 22 1.76 -17.46 -6.71
C SER A 22 2.56 -16.29 -7.30
N THR A 23 3.52 -15.79 -6.52
CA THR A 23 4.43 -14.71 -6.92
C THR A 23 5.87 -15.14 -6.74
N ASN A 24 6.78 -14.55 -7.52
CA ASN A 24 8.23 -14.72 -7.39
C ASN A 24 8.87 -13.60 -6.54
N VAL A 25 8.05 -12.76 -5.89
CA VAL A 25 8.51 -11.73 -4.97
C VAL A 25 9.09 -12.39 -3.71
N GLN A 26 10.26 -11.92 -3.29
CA GLN A 26 10.94 -12.38 -2.08
C GLN A 26 10.20 -11.89 -0.83
N ASP A 27 10.30 -12.65 0.27
CA ASP A 27 9.56 -12.38 1.51
C ASP A 27 9.98 -11.08 2.22
N ASP A 28 11.12 -10.48 1.85
CA ASP A 28 11.64 -9.21 2.37
C ASP A 28 11.24 -8.00 1.50
N ARG A 29 10.35 -8.21 0.53
CA ARG A 29 9.85 -7.17 -0.37
C ARG A 29 8.37 -6.95 -0.13
N TRP A 30 7.96 -5.69 -0.11
CA TRP A 30 6.55 -5.33 -0.02
C TRP A 30 5.79 -5.68 -1.30
N VAL A 31 4.49 -5.89 -1.15
CA VAL A 31 3.53 -6.04 -2.23
C VAL A 31 2.43 -4.98 -2.06
N ILE A 32 2.12 -4.27 -3.14
CA ILE A 32 0.99 -3.34 -3.23
C ILE A 32 0.07 -3.81 -4.35
N VAL A 33 -1.21 -3.96 -4.04
CA VAL A 33 -2.27 -4.22 -5.02
C VAL A 33 -3.11 -2.96 -5.24
N ASN A 34 -4.01 -3.00 -6.23
CA ASN A 34 -4.78 -1.84 -6.69
C ASN A 34 -3.89 -0.68 -7.18
N LYS A 35 -3.11 -0.93 -8.24
CA LYS A 35 -2.24 0.11 -8.82
C LYS A 35 -3.05 1.37 -9.15
N ARG A 36 -2.57 2.51 -8.67
CA ARG A 36 -3.15 3.85 -8.81
C ARG A 36 -4.60 3.97 -8.35
N GLN A 37 -5.05 3.08 -7.46
CA GLN A 37 -6.40 3.08 -6.90
C GLN A 37 -7.51 3.02 -7.98
N VAL A 38 -7.25 2.33 -9.10
CA VAL A 38 -8.24 2.24 -10.20
C VAL A 38 -9.43 1.35 -9.81
N GLY A 39 -9.19 0.34 -8.99
CA GLY A 39 -10.22 -0.54 -8.46
C GLY A 39 -11.00 0.11 -7.32
N PHE A 40 -12.33 0.00 -7.36
CA PHE A 40 -13.23 0.50 -6.33
C PHE A 40 -13.32 -0.48 -5.14
N TYR A 41 -12.23 -0.61 -4.39
CA TYR A 41 -12.13 -1.42 -3.18
C TYR A 41 -10.98 -0.95 -2.30
N ARG A 42 -11.11 -1.20 -0.99
CA ARG A 42 -10.03 -0.99 -0.01
C ARG A 42 -9.13 -2.22 0.07
N VAL A 43 -7.87 -2.00 0.38
CA VAL A 43 -6.89 -3.09 0.52
C VAL A 43 -6.38 -3.15 1.94
N ASN A 44 -6.38 -4.35 2.52
CA ASN A 44 -5.68 -4.62 3.77
C ASN A 44 -4.57 -5.64 3.52
N TYR A 45 -3.46 -5.48 4.23
CA TYR A 45 -2.32 -6.38 4.21
C TYR A 45 -2.10 -6.96 5.62
N ASP A 46 -1.34 -8.05 5.70
CA ASP A 46 -0.82 -8.47 7.00
C ASP A 46 0.16 -7.43 7.57
N VAL A 47 0.37 -7.49 8.88
CA VAL A 47 1.19 -6.53 9.63
C VAL A 47 2.63 -6.47 9.10
N ARG A 48 3.19 -7.60 8.65
CA ARG A 48 4.56 -7.63 8.13
C ARG A 48 4.66 -6.84 6.83
N ASN A 49 3.72 -7.02 5.90
CA ASN A 49 3.72 -6.27 4.65
C ASN A 49 3.46 -4.77 4.87
N TRP A 50 2.61 -4.40 5.85
CA TRP A 50 2.47 -2.99 6.25
C TRP A 50 3.80 -2.38 6.67
N TYR A 51 4.57 -3.04 7.54
CA TYR A 51 5.89 -2.55 7.95
C TYR A 51 6.90 -2.49 6.80
N LEU A 52 6.88 -3.46 5.87
CA LEU A 52 7.73 -3.37 4.67
C LEU A 52 7.38 -2.16 3.78
N ILE A 53 6.10 -1.77 3.73
CA ILE A 53 5.65 -0.57 3.02
C ILE A 53 6.12 0.69 3.77
N ILE A 54 5.93 0.74 5.09
CA ILE A 54 6.35 1.85 5.94
C ILE A 54 7.86 2.09 5.79
N ASP A 55 8.68 1.06 5.94
CA ASP A 55 10.13 1.13 5.79
C ASP A 55 10.54 1.67 4.42
N ALA A 56 9.87 1.23 3.35
CA ALA A 56 10.15 1.71 1.99
C ALA A 56 9.80 3.18 1.81
N LEU A 57 8.70 3.65 2.40
CA LEU A 57 8.26 5.04 2.32
C LEU A 57 9.12 5.97 3.18
N VAL A 58 9.54 5.53 4.37
CA VAL A 58 10.46 6.28 5.22
C VAL A 58 11.85 6.41 4.57
N GLN A 59 12.35 5.34 3.94
CA GLN A 59 13.64 5.40 3.23
C GLN A 59 13.57 6.23 1.95
N ASN A 60 12.46 6.13 1.22
CA ASN A 60 12.23 6.88 -0.01
C ASN A 60 10.72 6.99 -0.27
N TRP A 61 10.14 8.12 0.12
CA TRP A 61 8.71 8.39 -0.04
C TRP A 61 8.26 8.28 -1.51
N ALA A 62 9.14 8.57 -2.46
CA ALA A 62 8.86 8.50 -3.89
C ALA A 62 8.95 7.07 -4.47
N SER A 63 9.28 6.05 -3.66
CA SER A 63 9.37 4.65 -4.08
C SER A 63 8.03 4.03 -4.49
N VAL A 64 6.93 4.56 -3.97
CA VAL A 64 5.55 4.19 -4.29
C VAL A 64 4.88 5.33 -5.04
N HIS A 65 4.07 5.01 -6.04
CA HIS A 65 3.34 6.01 -6.81
C HIS A 65 2.39 6.85 -5.93
N ARG A 66 2.37 8.16 -6.09
CA ARG A 66 1.60 9.12 -5.27
C ARG A 66 0.13 8.74 -5.00
N LEU A 67 -0.57 8.21 -5.99
CA LEU A 67 -1.97 7.76 -5.84
C LEU A 67 -2.08 6.53 -4.93
N ASN A 68 -1.12 5.61 -4.98
CA ASN A 68 -1.07 4.49 -4.05
C ASN A 68 -0.69 4.95 -2.65
N ARG A 69 0.16 5.97 -2.49
CA ARG A 69 0.46 6.54 -1.17
C ARG A 69 -0.79 7.16 -0.52
N ALA A 70 -1.56 7.94 -1.29
CA ALA A 70 -2.85 8.46 -0.86
C ALA A 70 -3.82 7.33 -0.48
N GLN A 71 -3.90 6.29 -1.31
CA GLN A 71 -4.72 5.11 -1.01
C GLN A 71 -4.27 4.41 0.29
N LEU A 72 -2.96 4.22 0.51
CA LEU A 72 -2.43 3.56 1.72
C LEU A 72 -2.82 4.33 2.98
N LEU A 73 -2.75 5.66 2.95
CA LEU A 73 -3.19 6.51 4.06
C LEU A 73 -4.70 6.39 4.31
N ASP A 74 -5.52 6.54 3.28
CA ASP A 74 -6.98 6.46 3.42
C ASP A 74 -7.45 5.05 3.84
N ASP A 75 -6.87 4.00 3.25
CA ASP A 75 -7.17 2.62 3.61
C ASP A 75 -6.73 2.31 5.04
N SER A 76 -5.50 2.67 5.44
CA SER A 76 -5.01 2.40 6.80
C SER A 76 -5.86 3.09 7.87
N PHE A 77 -6.27 4.34 7.65
CA PHE A 77 -7.12 5.08 8.58
C PHE A 77 -8.50 4.42 8.73
N GLU A 78 -9.18 4.08 7.63
CA GLU A 78 -10.50 3.46 7.70
C GLU A 78 -10.43 2.02 8.25
N LEU A 79 -9.35 1.29 7.98
CA LEU A 79 -9.10 -0.03 8.55
C LEU A 79 -8.85 0.05 10.07
N ALA A 80 -8.05 1.02 10.52
CA ALA A 80 -7.81 1.25 11.94
C ALA A 80 -9.10 1.64 12.67
N ARG A 81 -9.86 2.58 12.10
CA ARG A 81 -11.17 3.02 12.64
C ARG A 81 -12.18 1.88 12.75
N SER A 82 -12.07 0.86 11.90
CA SER A 82 -12.94 -0.31 11.90
C SER A 82 -12.36 -1.54 12.63
N ASN A 83 -11.28 -1.37 13.40
CA ASN A 83 -10.58 -2.44 14.13
C ASN A 83 -10.10 -3.60 13.23
N ARG A 84 -9.76 -3.31 11.98
CA ARG A 84 -9.20 -4.27 11.01
C ARG A 84 -7.69 -4.14 10.83
N LEU A 85 -7.13 -3.06 11.35
CA LEU A 85 -5.70 -2.77 11.45
C LEU A 85 -5.46 -2.15 12.82
N ASP A 86 -4.29 -2.38 13.41
CA ASP A 86 -3.93 -1.68 14.63
C ASP A 86 -3.74 -0.18 14.33
N MET A 87 -4.21 0.67 15.24
CA MET A 87 -4.00 2.11 15.13
C MET A 87 -2.51 2.46 15.13
N GLU A 88 -1.68 1.69 15.83
CA GLU A 88 -0.22 1.86 15.85
C GLU A 88 0.36 1.80 14.43
N VAL A 89 -0.01 0.79 13.64
CA VAL A 89 0.48 0.65 12.25
C VAL A 89 0.05 1.82 11.36
N CYS A 90 -1.15 2.35 11.58
CA CYS A 90 -1.64 3.54 10.87
C CYS A 90 -0.81 4.79 11.23
N LEU A 91 -0.51 4.98 12.51
CA LEU A 91 0.30 6.10 12.99
C LEU A 91 1.75 6.00 12.53
N ASP A 92 2.33 4.79 12.56
CA ASP A 92 3.68 4.51 12.05
C ASP A 92 3.76 4.83 10.54
N LEU A 93 2.72 4.50 9.78
CA LEU A 93 2.64 4.89 8.37
C LEU A 93 2.63 6.41 8.19
N MET A 94 1.97 7.16 9.07
CA MET A 94 1.96 8.63 8.95
C MET A 94 3.35 9.26 9.16
N GLU A 95 4.34 8.55 9.69
CA GLU A 95 5.68 9.10 9.91
C GLU A 95 6.37 9.53 8.61
N TYR A 96 6.16 8.80 7.49
CA TYR A 96 6.79 9.15 6.22
C TYR A 96 6.29 10.49 5.66
N LEU A 97 5.12 10.97 6.10
CA LEU A 97 4.54 12.25 5.65
C LEU A 97 5.47 13.43 5.92
N ARG A 98 6.40 13.31 6.86
CA ARG A 98 7.42 14.34 7.11
C ARG A 98 8.17 14.76 5.84
N ASP A 99 8.42 13.81 4.93
CA ASP A 99 9.21 14.03 3.71
C ASP A 99 8.34 14.06 2.44
N GLU A 100 7.02 13.91 2.57
CA GLU A 100 6.07 13.89 1.45
C GLU A 100 5.84 15.29 0.86
N LEU A 101 6.01 15.42 -0.45
CA LEU A 101 5.92 16.70 -1.16
C LEU A 101 4.78 16.77 -2.17
N GLU A 102 4.16 15.64 -2.51
CA GLU A 102 3.09 15.61 -3.51
C GLU A 102 1.72 15.78 -2.89
N TYR A 103 0.82 16.45 -3.61
CA TYR A 103 -0.52 16.78 -3.13
C TYR A 103 -1.41 15.58 -2.75
N PRO A 104 -1.51 14.48 -3.53
CA PRO A 104 -2.55 13.47 -3.29
C PRO A 104 -2.52 12.82 -1.89
N PRO A 105 -1.35 12.54 -1.29
CA PRO A 105 -1.30 12.02 0.09
C PRO A 105 -1.66 13.04 1.19
N TRP A 106 -1.69 14.33 0.89
CA TRP A 106 -2.04 15.40 1.84
C TRP A 106 -3.54 15.75 1.86
N THR A 107 -4.34 15.11 1.02
CA THR A 107 -5.80 15.34 0.92
C THR A 107 -6.60 14.14 1.38
#